data_AF-A0AA43RVK8-F1
#
_entry.id   AF-A0AA43RVK8-F1
#
_cell.length_a   1.000
_cell.length_b   1.000
_cell.length_c   1.000
_cell.angle_alpha   90.00
_cell.angle_beta   90.00
_cell.angle_gamma   90.00
#
_symmetry.space_group_name_H-M   'P 1'
#
loop_
_entity.id
_entity.type
_entity.pdbx_description
1 polymer ?
#
loop_
_entity_poly.entity_id
_entity_poly.type
_entity_poly.pdbx_seq_one_letter_code
_entity_poly.pdbx_strand_id
1 'polypeptide(L)'
;MRSLYRYIWIVLALPALWACSGEEKTVITEPEGKEERVTIYFNSMGPATYALDFEKESRVETIDILAFKGSGSEAVFAFSRQINDADMDTPVLEEATGVYKRSFEVELVNDGEQYTYVFLANARVEISACLSAYPSVVEKGYLLSHLVASNTSAWNTGTDYKRLPMWGEYGPATPKTLDGKTIDLIRAVARVDVSVTAANFTISAVYVKNQYNHGRIVPETAKWNATDKKVTEPSLPLSGDYTGSLVNSNPLQYATAPRSIYLFETELPSDNNYTNTTHLIIKGALQGKGETYYRADFKDFFTGGSENNGNGWEDGPPATGSGSGGFVGSGDPYRRLLRNHHYQMNIISVAGEGYSSIDLASANPNSQRMLSEYINWNDRGNQVDVGNVSYSFDVSRTKISFNSQFTQDFIVVKTNYPGAWEVENTNAWFSCIQKEDGIEVNFTGNTSIPAEGSFNILLKSNGQVKFTKKIQVTWNND
;
A
#
# COMPACT_ATOMS: atom_id res chain seq x y z
N MET A 1 -27.73 83.76 -25.92
CA MET A 1 -28.25 82.41 -25.62
C MET A 1 -27.16 81.65 -24.88
N ARG A 2 -27.44 81.13 -23.68
CA ARG A 2 -26.49 80.45 -22.78
C ARG A 2 -26.88 78.98 -22.61
N SER A 3 -25.92 78.17 -22.15
CA SER A 3 -26.11 76.82 -21.59
C SER A 3 -26.42 75.69 -22.58
N LEU A 4 -25.37 75.09 -23.15
CA LEU A 4 -25.42 73.70 -23.63
C LEU A 4 -24.03 73.01 -23.60
N TYR A 5 -23.27 73.19 -22.50
CA TYR A 5 -21.96 72.56 -22.29
C TYR A 5 -21.69 72.27 -20.79
N ARG A 6 -22.55 71.46 -20.17
CA ARG A 6 -22.32 70.73 -18.91
C ARG A 6 -23.09 69.39 -18.98
N TYR A 7 -22.66 68.38 -18.22
CA TYR A 7 -23.16 66.98 -18.21
C TYR A 7 -22.56 65.98 -19.21
N ILE A 8 -21.22 65.92 -19.31
CA ILE A 8 -20.51 64.66 -19.55
C ILE A 8 -19.32 64.61 -18.56
N TRP A 9 -19.57 64.22 -17.30
CA TRP A 9 -18.53 63.85 -16.30
C TRP A 9 -19.09 63.19 -15.01
N ILE A 10 -20.32 62.63 -15.03
CA ILE A 10 -20.90 61.89 -13.88
C ILE A 10 -21.60 60.60 -14.35
N VAL A 11 -20.84 59.64 -14.90
CA VAL A 11 -21.29 58.25 -15.13
C VAL A 11 -20.12 57.25 -14.92
N LEU A 12 -19.19 57.55 -14.01
CA LEU A 12 -17.96 56.75 -13.83
C LEU A 12 -17.46 56.72 -12.37
N ALA A 13 -18.39 56.64 -11.42
CA ALA A 13 -18.09 56.61 -9.99
C ALA A 13 -19.05 55.75 -9.12
N LEU A 14 -19.86 54.87 -9.73
CA LEU A 14 -20.71 53.88 -9.06
C LEU A 14 -20.85 52.66 -9.99
N PRO A 15 -19.84 51.76 -9.98
CA PRO A 15 -20.04 50.51 -9.25
C PRO A 15 -18.77 50.09 -8.47
N ALA A 16 -18.44 50.82 -7.41
CA ALA A 16 -17.28 50.54 -6.53
C ALA A 16 -17.67 50.16 -5.09
N LEU A 17 -18.94 49.78 -4.86
CA LEU A 17 -19.50 49.48 -3.52
C LEU A 17 -20.29 48.16 -3.46
N TRP A 18 -20.16 47.28 -4.45
CA TRP A 18 -20.78 45.94 -4.47
C TRP A 18 -19.76 44.81 -4.73
N ALA A 19 -18.49 45.07 -4.39
CA ALA A 19 -17.41 44.08 -4.36
C ALA A 19 -16.73 44.06 -2.98
N CYS A 20 -17.55 44.11 -1.93
CA CYS A 20 -17.16 43.73 -0.58
C CYS A 20 -18.20 42.74 -0.07
N SER A 21 -18.29 41.59 -0.75
CA SER A 21 -18.71 40.37 -0.05
C SER A 21 -17.64 40.13 0.99
N GLY A 22 -17.91 40.53 2.23
CA GLY A 22 -17.13 39.98 3.33
C GLY A 22 -17.32 38.47 3.26
N GLU A 23 -16.23 37.74 3.10
CA GLU A 23 -16.20 36.35 3.53
C GLU A 23 -16.37 36.40 5.05
N GLU A 24 -17.64 36.39 5.48
CA GLU A 24 -17.97 36.09 6.87
C GLU A 24 -17.46 34.68 7.10
N LYS A 25 -16.27 34.60 7.70
CA LYS A 25 -15.58 33.35 8.00
C LYS A 25 -16.44 32.61 9.01
N THR A 26 -17.35 31.79 8.50
CA THR A 26 -18.36 31.09 9.29
C THR A 26 -17.64 30.18 10.26
N VAL A 27 -17.52 30.64 11.51
CA VAL A 27 -16.88 29.86 12.56
C VAL A 27 -17.74 28.62 12.75
N ILE A 28 -17.17 27.44 12.50
CA ILE A 28 -17.82 26.19 12.88
C ILE A 28 -18.00 26.24 14.38
N THR A 29 -19.24 26.47 14.80
CA THR A 29 -19.66 26.24 16.17
C THR A 29 -19.99 24.76 16.24
N GLU A 30 -19.35 24.06 17.17
CA GLU A 30 -19.63 22.67 17.45
C GLU A 30 -21.15 22.45 17.67
N PRO A 31 -21.77 21.41 17.08
CA PRO A 31 -23.21 21.22 17.18
C PRO A 31 -23.72 21.22 18.62
N GLU A 32 -24.84 21.91 18.88
CA GLU A 32 -25.48 21.89 20.19
C GLU A 32 -26.11 20.51 20.45
N GLY A 33 -25.43 19.70 21.27
CA GLY A 33 -25.90 18.38 21.68
C GLY A 33 -25.47 18.03 23.10
N LYS A 34 -25.78 16.82 23.55
CA LYS A 34 -25.22 16.28 24.79
C LYS A 34 -23.96 15.51 24.45
N GLU A 35 -22.89 15.68 25.21
CA GLU A 35 -21.76 14.75 25.15
C GLU A 35 -22.22 13.35 25.61
N GLU A 36 -21.99 12.35 24.75
CA GLU A 36 -22.16 10.93 25.07
C GLU A 36 -20.77 10.29 25.10
N ARG A 37 -20.42 9.70 26.24
CA ARG A 37 -19.18 8.94 26.40
C ARG A 37 -19.30 7.59 25.70
N VAL A 38 -18.33 7.29 24.84
CA VAL A 38 -18.25 6.03 24.10
C VAL A 38 -16.89 5.37 24.32
N THR A 39 -16.86 4.05 24.38
CA THR A 39 -15.64 3.24 24.33
C THR A 39 -15.38 2.82 22.89
N ILE A 40 -14.20 3.14 22.36
CA ILE A 40 -13.82 2.78 20.99
C ILE A 40 -12.62 1.85 21.06
N TYR A 41 -12.74 0.69 20.42
CA TYR A 41 -11.63 -0.24 20.21
C TYR A 41 -10.99 0.04 18.86
N PHE A 42 -9.70 -0.25 18.72
CA PHE A 42 -9.03 -0.24 17.43
C PHE A 42 -8.01 -1.36 17.30
N ASN A 43 -7.82 -1.79 16.05
CA ASN A 43 -6.85 -2.79 15.64
C ASN A 43 -5.73 -2.13 14.85
N SER A 44 -4.47 -2.43 15.17
CA SER A 44 -3.32 -2.19 14.30
C SER A 44 -2.60 -3.51 14.00
N MET A 45 -2.57 -3.89 12.72
CA MET A 45 -1.97 -5.15 12.23
C MET A 45 -0.52 -4.98 11.82
N GLY A 46 0.30 -6.01 12.00
CA GLY A 46 1.66 -6.09 11.48
C GLY A 46 2.21 -7.50 11.71
N PRO A 47 3.10 -8.01 10.84
CA PRO A 47 3.72 -9.30 11.08
C PRO A 47 4.84 -9.21 12.13
N ALA A 48 5.15 -10.31 12.80
CA ALA A 48 6.25 -10.38 13.77
C ALA A 48 7.64 -10.26 13.10
N THR A 49 8.55 -9.47 13.71
CA THR A 49 10.04 -9.44 13.51
C THR A 49 10.62 -8.97 12.15
N TYR A 50 11.57 -8.02 12.00
CA TYR A 50 12.26 -7.05 12.90
C TYR A 50 12.85 -5.86 12.10
N ALA A 51 12.67 -4.63 12.58
CA ALA A 51 13.69 -3.57 12.80
C ALA A 51 13.02 -2.38 13.53
N LEU A 52 11.90 -1.89 12.96
CA LEU A 52 10.72 -1.75 13.81
C LEU A 52 10.31 -3.17 14.25
N ASP A 53 10.34 -3.45 15.54
CA ASP A 53 9.63 -4.60 16.06
C ASP A 53 8.12 -4.41 15.83
N PHE A 54 7.37 -5.50 15.96
CA PHE A 54 5.94 -5.50 15.65
C PHE A 54 5.15 -4.49 16.50
N GLU A 55 5.54 -4.31 17.78
CA GLU A 55 4.94 -3.31 18.67
C GLU A 55 5.10 -1.89 18.11
N LYS A 56 6.31 -1.51 17.67
CA LYS A 56 6.57 -0.19 17.08
C LYS A 56 5.87 0.02 15.73
N GLU A 57 5.83 -1.00 14.88
CA GLU A 57 5.17 -0.92 13.56
C GLU A 57 3.65 -0.74 13.69
N SER A 58 3.05 -1.31 14.74
CA SER A 58 1.64 -1.15 15.10
C SER A 58 1.36 -0.06 16.14
N ARG A 59 2.37 0.69 16.61
CA ARG A 59 2.19 1.69 17.68
C ARG A 59 1.33 2.84 17.20
N VAL A 60 0.24 3.07 17.94
CA VAL A 60 -0.59 4.26 17.86
C VAL A 60 -0.31 5.10 19.10
N GLU A 61 0.15 6.33 18.90
CA GLU A 61 0.57 7.28 19.94
C GLU A 61 -0.38 8.48 20.03
N THR A 62 -1.05 8.83 18.93
CA THR A 62 -2.15 9.79 18.91
C THR A 62 -3.27 9.25 18.03
N ILE A 63 -4.52 9.56 18.37
CA ILE A 63 -5.67 9.44 17.48
C ILE A 63 -6.38 10.80 17.45
N ASP A 64 -6.59 11.31 16.26
CA ASP A 64 -7.47 12.44 16.00
C ASP A 64 -8.73 11.89 15.32
N ILE A 65 -9.89 12.14 15.92
CA ILE A 65 -11.20 11.77 15.38
C ILE A 65 -11.78 12.99 14.69
N LEU A 66 -12.11 12.88 13.42
CA LEU A 66 -12.85 13.88 12.66
C LEU A 66 -14.28 13.39 12.43
N ALA A 67 -15.27 14.13 12.91
CA ALA A 67 -16.68 13.82 12.74
C ALA A 67 -17.27 14.64 11.58
N PHE A 68 -17.87 13.95 10.62
CA PHE A 68 -18.52 14.56 9.46
C PHE A 68 -20.02 14.25 9.48
N LYS A 69 -20.88 15.28 9.55
CA LYS A 69 -22.33 15.11 9.56
C LYS A 69 -22.80 14.58 8.20
N GLY A 70 -23.56 13.49 8.20
CA GLY A 70 -23.99 12.79 6.99
C GLY A 70 -23.06 11.65 6.54
N SER A 71 -23.05 11.36 5.24
CA SER A 71 -22.45 10.16 4.64
C SER A 71 -21.65 10.44 3.37
N GLY A 72 -20.69 9.57 3.04
CA GLY A 72 -19.94 9.66 1.78
C GLY A 72 -18.96 10.83 1.74
N SER A 73 -18.55 11.25 0.54
CA SER A 73 -17.64 12.39 0.33
C SER A 73 -18.26 13.75 0.65
N GLU A 74 -19.58 13.87 0.51
CA GLU A 74 -20.35 15.10 0.72
C GLU A 74 -20.67 15.38 2.21
N ALA A 75 -20.34 14.44 3.11
CA ALA A 75 -20.50 14.64 4.55
C ALA A 75 -19.69 15.86 5.03
N VAL A 76 -20.27 16.71 5.87
CA VAL A 76 -19.68 18.02 6.23
C VAL A 76 -18.94 17.94 7.54
N PHE A 77 -17.70 18.46 7.61
CA PHE A 77 -16.94 18.51 8.86
C PHE A 77 -17.70 19.28 9.96
N ALA A 78 -17.86 18.65 11.13
CA ALA A 78 -18.65 19.19 12.23
C ALA A 78 -17.81 19.47 13.49
N PHE A 79 -16.97 18.52 13.92
CA PHE A 79 -16.11 18.67 15.08
C PHE A 79 -14.95 17.66 15.04
N SER A 80 -13.99 17.83 15.96
CA SER A 80 -12.91 16.86 16.17
C SER A 80 -12.67 16.57 17.65
N ARG A 81 -11.98 15.46 17.93
CA ARG A 81 -11.47 15.06 19.25
C ARG A 81 -10.03 14.57 19.11
N GLN A 82 -9.21 14.82 20.11
CA GLN A 82 -7.81 14.34 20.16
C GLN A 82 -7.62 13.42 21.36
N ILE A 83 -6.99 12.28 21.12
CA ILE A 83 -6.70 11.24 22.10
C ILE A 83 -5.17 11.05 22.13
N ASN A 84 -4.56 11.12 23.30
CA ASN A 84 -3.12 10.93 23.48
C ASN A 84 -2.82 9.49 23.93
N ASP A 85 -1.58 9.05 23.81
CA ASP A 85 -1.11 7.73 24.25
C ASP A 85 -1.45 7.42 25.72
N ALA A 86 -1.54 8.44 26.58
CA ALA A 86 -1.91 8.33 27.99
C ALA A 86 -3.41 8.13 28.24
N ASP A 87 -4.26 8.45 27.26
CA ASP A 87 -5.72 8.36 27.33
C ASP A 87 -6.26 7.05 26.72
N MET A 88 -5.36 6.17 26.26
CA MET A 88 -5.66 4.88 25.64
C MET A 88 -5.11 3.73 26.50
N ASP A 89 -5.90 2.67 26.65
CA ASP A 89 -5.56 1.47 27.44
C ASP A 89 -4.22 0.83 27.05
N THR A 90 -3.65 -0.04 27.90
CA THR A 90 -2.42 -0.75 27.50
C THR A 90 -2.69 -1.64 26.27
N PRO A 91 -1.87 -1.58 25.20
CA PRO A 91 -2.07 -2.41 24.02
C PRO A 91 -1.99 -3.91 24.38
N VAL A 92 -3.02 -4.67 24.02
CA VAL A 92 -3.09 -6.11 24.25
C VAL A 92 -2.73 -6.83 22.96
N LEU A 93 -1.70 -7.67 23.01
CA LEU A 93 -1.36 -8.58 21.92
C LEU A 93 -2.37 -9.74 21.88
N GLU A 94 -3.09 -9.87 20.78
CA GLU A 94 -3.82 -11.11 20.47
C GLU A 94 -2.84 -12.09 19.81
N GLU A 95 -2.19 -12.93 20.62
CA GLU A 95 -1.09 -13.82 20.19
C GLU A 95 -1.44 -14.72 18.99
N ALA A 96 -2.70 -15.13 18.87
CA ALA A 96 -3.19 -15.99 17.78
C ALA A 96 -3.32 -15.26 16.42
N THR A 97 -3.49 -13.93 16.44
CA THR A 97 -3.75 -13.14 15.22
C THR A 97 -2.57 -12.23 14.85
N GLY A 98 -1.71 -11.88 15.81
CA GLY A 98 -0.67 -10.87 15.61
C GLY A 98 -1.28 -9.47 15.45
N VAL A 99 -2.36 -9.18 16.17
CA VAL A 99 -3.04 -7.88 16.18
C VAL A 99 -2.89 -7.26 17.56
N TYR A 100 -2.51 -5.99 17.62
CA TYR A 100 -2.67 -5.21 18.84
C TYR A 100 -4.09 -4.64 18.90
N LYS A 101 -4.81 -5.02 19.95
CA LYS A 101 -6.11 -4.44 20.32
C LYS A 101 -5.88 -3.42 21.42
N ARG A 102 -6.45 -2.23 21.25
CA ARG A 102 -6.36 -1.13 22.20
C ARG A 102 -7.67 -0.36 22.20
N SER A 103 -7.99 0.31 23.29
CA SER A 103 -9.22 1.08 23.45
C SER A 103 -8.96 2.42 24.11
N PHE A 104 -9.94 3.32 24.01
CA PHE A 104 -10.01 4.57 24.75
C PHE A 104 -11.48 4.95 24.96
N GLU A 105 -11.74 5.77 25.97
CA GLU A 105 -13.02 6.47 26.13
C GLU A 105 -12.93 7.86 25.50
N VAL A 106 -14.00 8.31 24.83
CA VAL A 106 -14.11 9.68 24.31
C VAL A 106 -15.53 10.18 24.47
N GLU A 107 -15.67 11.47 24.76
CA GLU A 107 -16.96 12.17 24.77
C GLU A 107 -17.20 12.78 23.37
N LEU A 108 -18.35 12.43 22.77
CA LEU A 108 -18.75 12.87 21.44
C LEU A 108 -20.13 13.54 21.49
N VAL A 109 -20.31 14.60 20.69
CA VAL A 109 -21.61 15.27 20.57
C VAL A 109 -22.69 14.31 20.05
N ASN A 110 -23.78 14.21 20.80
CA ASN A 110 -25.04 13.62 20.40
C ASN A 110 -26.13 14.72 20.32
N ASP A 111 -26.33 15.25 19.12
CA ASP A 111 -27.45 16.12 18.71
C ASP A 111 -28.64 15.30 18.12
N GLY A 112 -28.57 13.97 18.20
CA GLY A 112 -29.53 13.04 17.59
C GLY A 112 -29.22 12.65 16.14
N GLU A 113 -28.16 13.19 15.54
CA GLU A 113 -27.83 13.02 14.13
C GLU A 113 -26.76 11.95 13.89
N GLN A 114 -26.58 11.57 12.62
CA GLN A 114 -25.58 10.59 12.21
C GLN A 114 -24.35 11.25 11.59
N TYR A 115 -23.19 10.76 12.02
CA TYR A 115 -21.88 11.21 11.58
C TYR A 115 -21.09 10.05 10.99
N THR A 116 -20.33 10.35 9.93
CA THR A 116 -19.20 9.52 9.52
C THR A 116 -17.99 9.93 10.36
N TYR A 117 -17.43 9.00 11.14
CA TYR A 117 -16.27 9.22 11.97
C TYR A 117 -15.02 8.70 11.28
N VAL A 118 -14.02 9.57 11.15
CA VAL A 118 -12.73 9.25 10.55
C VAL A 118 -11.66 9.30 11.63
N PHE A 119 -10.92 8.21 11.77
CA PHE A 119 -9.92 8.00 12.80
C PHE A 119 -8.54 8.08 12.15
N LEU A 120 -7.73 9.03 12.60
CA LEU A 120 -6.42 9.31 12.03
C LEU A 120 -5.36 9.14 13.13
N ALA A 121 -4.52 8.11 12.99
CA ALA A 121 -3.46 7.84 13.95
C ALA A 121 -2.13 8.46 13.50
N ASN A 122 -1.33 8.92 14.47
CA ASN A 122 0.05 9.35 14.27
C ASN A 122 0.26 10.45 13.21
N ALA A 123 -0.74 11.34 13.02
CA ALA A 123 -0.74 12.37 11.98
C ALA A 123 -1.22 13.75 12.48
N ARG A 124 -1.17 13.98 13.80
CA ARG A 124 -1.78 15.15 14.43
C ARG A 124 -1.23 16.49 13.93
N VAL A 125 0.04 16.54 13.50
CA VAL A 125 0.66 17.76 12.95
C VAL A 125 0.03 18.12 11.62
N GLU A 126 -0.07 17.15 10.71
CA GLU A 126 -0.70 17.27 9.40
C GLU A 126 -2.18 17.64 9.52
N ILE A 127 -2.90 17.03 10.47
CA ILE A 127 -4.32 17.29 10.73
C ILE A 127 -4.52 18.71 11.27
N SER A 128 -3.73 19.13 12.25
CA SER A 128 -3.83 20.47 12.83
C SER A 128 -3.52 21.56 11.80
N ALA A 129 -2.55 21.32 10.90
CA ALA A 129 -2.27 22.20 9.77
C ALA A 129 -3.44 22.25 8.78
N CYS A 130 -4.01 21.10 8.42
CA CYS A 130 -5.14 20.99 7.51
C CYS A 130 -6.40 21.70 8.05
N LEU A 131 -6.80 21.43 9.29
CA LEU A 131 -7.93 22.10 9.94
C LEU A 131 -7.72 23.61 10.12
N SER A 132 -6.47 24.06 10.28
CA SER A 132 -6.13 25.49 10.32
C SER A 132 -6.25 26.17 8.95
N ALA A 133 -5.92 25.45 7.87
CA ALA A 133 -6.03 25.92 6.50
C ALA A 133 -7.48 25.92 5.98
N TYR A 134 -8.30 24.97 6.45
CA TYR A 134 -9.69 24.75 6.01
C TYR A 134 -10.69 24.84 7.19
N PRO A 135 -10.84 26.01 7.83
CA PRO A 135 -11.56 26.16 9.12
C PRO A 135 -13.09 26.35 9.01
N SER A 136 -13.68 26.20 7.82
CA SER A 136 -15.11 26.42 7.54
C SER A 136 -15.81 25.12 7.12
N VAL A 137 -17.12 25.19 6.86
CA VAL A 137 -17.94 24.09 6.30
C VAL A 137 -17.24 23.50 5.06
N VAL A 138 -16.63 22.33 5.23
CA VAL A 138 -15.83 21.64 4.21
C VAL A 138 -16.29 20.19 4.12
N GLU A 139 -16.50 19.74 2.89
CA GLU A 139 -16.87 18.36 2.56
C GLU A 139 -15.74 17.38 2.91
N LYS A 140 -16.11 16.20 3.41
CA LYS A 140 -15.19 15.12 3.80
C LYS A 140 -14.20 14.79 2.68
N GLY A 141 -14.70 14.65 1.44
CA GLY A 141 -13.86 14.34 0.29
C GLY A 141 -12.76 15.38 0.05
N TYR A 142 -13.09 16.66 0.24
CA TYR A 142 -12.15 17.77 0.08
C TYR A 142 -11.18 17.87 1.27
N LEU A 143 -11.66 17.86 2.52
CA LEU A 143 -10.77 17.96 3.68
C LEU A 143 -9.75 16.81 3.71
N LEU A 144 -10.22 15.58 3.48
CA LEU A 144 -9.36 14.39 3.52
C LEU A 144 -8.46 14.24 2.29
N SER A 145 -8.69 14.96 1.18
CA SER A 145 -7.75 14.94 0.05
C SER A 145 -6.47 15.74 0.31
N HIS A 146 -6.55 16.78 1.15
CA HIS A 146 -5.43 17.66 1.51
C HIS A 146 -4.64 17.16 2.74
N LEU A 147 -5.02 16.01 3.32
CA LEU A 147 -4.26 15.37 4.41
C LEU A 147 -3.06 14.61 3.84
N VAL A 148 -1.91 15.28 3.76
CA VAL A 148 -0.66 14.75 3.17
C VAL A 148 0.45 14.71 4.21
N ALA A 149 1.05 13.52 4.37
CA ALA A 149 2.27 13.32 5.16
C ALA A 149 3.50 13.51 4.26
N SER A 150 4.60 14.02 4.83
CA SER A 150 5.87 14.22 4.13
C SER A 150 7.00 13.36 4.72
N ASN A 151 7.97 12.95 3.90
CA ASN A 151 9.16 12.24 4.31
C ASN A 151 10.30 12.42 3.29
N THR A 152 11.29 13.26 3.59
CA THR A 152 12.38 13.63 2.66
C THR A 152 13.69 12.87 2.88
N SER A 153 13.85 12.19 4.01
CA SER A 153 14.98 11.32 4.38
C SER A 153 14.56 9.85 4.43
N ALA A 154 15.52 8.92 4.57
CA ALA A 154 15.18 7.52 4.79
C ALA A 154 14.31 7.39 6.07
N TRP A 155 13.25 6.58 6.01
CA TRP A 155 12.33 6.45 7.13
C TRP A 155 13.06 5.99 8.40
N ASN A 156 12.98 6.77 9.48
CA ASN A 156 13.71 6.45 10.70
C ASN A 156 13.05 5.28 11.43
N THR A 157 13.78 4.18 11.61
CA THR A 157 13.35 2.96 12.32
C THR A 157 14.17 2.70 13.60
N GLY A 158 15.02 3.65 14.00
CA GLY A 158 15.88 3.56 15.18
C GLY A 158 15.15 3.79 16.52
N THR A 159 15.85 4.36 17.50
CA THR A 159 15.25 4.69 18.82
C THR A 159 14.19 5.77 18.71
N ASP A 160 14.48 6.83 17.93
CA ASP A 160 13.56 7.93 17.63
C ASP A 160 12.78 7.67 16.34
N TYR A 161 12.18 6.47 16.24
CA TYR A 161 11.54 6.04 15.00
C TYR A 161 10.33 6.90 14.63
N LYS A 162 10.20 7.19 13.35
CA LYS A 162 9.07 7.95 12.83
C LYS A 162 7.82 7.07 12.84
N ARG A 163 6.80 7.48 13.59
CA ARG A 163 5.49 6.80 13.66
C ARG A 163 4.86 6.73 12.27
N LEU A 164 4.13 5.66 12.00
CA LEU A 164 3.45 5.43 10.72
C LEU A 164 2.05 6.06 10.78
N PRO A 165 1.70 7.02 9.90
CA PRO A 165 0.34 7.54 9.82
C PRO A 165 -0.64 6.43 9.46
N MET A 166 -1.80 6.39 10.11
CA MET A 166 -2.85 5.40 9.84
C MET A 166 -4.24 6.03 9.72
N TRP A 167 -5.13 5.37 8.98
CA TRP A 167 -6.52 5.80 8.78
C TRP A 167 -7.51 4.65 9.03
N GLY A 168 -8.67 4.98 9.57
CA GLY A 168 -9.87 4.14 9.55
C GLY A 168 -11.13 5.00 9.49
N GLU A 169 -12.26 4.41 9.12
CA GLU A 169 -13.56 5.10 9.04
C GLU A 169 -14.68 4.20 9.58
N TYR A 170 -15.67 4.79 10.24
CA TYR A 170 -16.90 4.13 10.64
C TYR A 170 -18.11 5.06 10.54
N GLY A 171 -19.25 4.49 10.19
CA GLY A 171 -20.53 5.18 10.11
C GLY A 171 -21.15 5.16 8.70
N PRO A 172 -22.22 5.94 8.46
CA PRO A 172 -22.82 6.90 9.40
C PRO A 172 -23.34 6.25 10.69
N ALA A 173 -23.11 6.91 11.82
CA ALA A 173 -23.43 6.41 13.16
C ALA A 173 -23.78 7.57 14.11
N THR A 174 -24.61 7.32 15.11
CA THR A 174 -24.66 8.15 16.34
C THR A 174 -23.61 7.66 17.34
N PRO A 175 -23.20 8.44 18.36
CA PRO A 175 -22.25 7.99 19.38
C PRO A 175 -22.66 6.65 20.01
N LYS A 176 -23.91 6.51 20.46
CA LYS A 176 -24.50 5.24 20.93
C LYS A 176 -24.31 4.02 20.00
N THR A 177 -24.27 4.22 18.68
CA THR A 177 -24.06 3.13 17.71
C THR A 177 -22.58 2.89 17.36
N LEU A 178 -21.72 3.86 17.66
CA LEU A 178 -20.25 3.75 17.59
C LEU A 178 -19.67 3.13 18.88
N ASP A 179 -20.38 3.21 20.00
CA ASP A 179 -19.96 2.62 21.27
C ASP A 179 -19.69 1.10 21.14
N GLY A 180 -18.58 0.66 21.72
CA GLY A 180 -18.10 -0.72 21.66
C GLY A 180 -17.64 -1.19 20.27
N LYS A 181 -17.53 -0.32 19.27
CA LYS A 181 -17.06 -0.72 17.92
C LYS A 181 -15.53 -0.83 17.85
N THR A 182 -15.08 -1.72 16.98
CA THR A 182 -13.66 -1.88 16.63
C THR A 182 -13.37 -1.19 15.31
N ILE A 183 -12.44 -0.24 15.33
CA ILE A 183 -11.99 0.53 14.17
C ILE A 183 -10.72 -0.11 13.59
N ASP A 184 -10.72 -0.28 12.28
CA ASP A 184 -9.74 -1.10 11.58
C ASP A 184 -8.72 -0.21 10.86
N LEU A 185 -7.66 0.21 11.56
CA LEU A 185 -6.66 1.15 11.04
C LEU A 185 -5.76 0.51 9.97
N ILE A 186 -5.49 1.24 8.88
CA ILE A 186 -4.49 0.89 7.83
C ILE A 186 -3.40 1.95 7.77
N ARG A 187 -2.16 1.54 7.46
CA ARG A 187 -1.03 2.45 7.21
C ARG A 187 -1.22 3.27 5.94
N ALA A 188 -0.69 4.49 5.93
CA ALA A 188 -0.53 5.33 4.74
C ALA A 188 0.73 5.00 3.90
N VAL A 189 1.56 4.06 4.36
CA VAL A 189 2.82 3.64 3.73
C VAL A 189 2.81 2.14 3.39
N ALA A 190 3.62 1.75 2.42
CA ALA A 190 4.01 0.36 2.15
C ALA A 190 5.28 0.00 2.95
N ARG A 191 5.44 -1.27 3.33
CA ARG A 191 6.72 -1.84 3.78
C ARG A 191 7.42 -2.52 2.60
N VAL A 192 8.74 -2.39 2.51
CA VAL A 192 9.59 -3.18 1.60
C VAL A 192 10.66 -3.91 2.41
N ASP A 193 10.72 -5.23 2.30
CA ASP A 193 11.78 -6.05 2.89
C ASP A 193 12.65 -6.64 1.76
N VAL A 194 13.96 -6.73 1.98
CA VAL A 194 14.92 -7.33 1.03
C VAL A 194 15.57 -8.55 1.67
N SER A 195 15.52 -9.70 0.99
CA SER A 195 16.21 -10.92 1.38
C SER A 195 17.22 -11.34 0.32
N VAL A 196 18.22 -12.14 0.72
CA VAL A 196 19.18 -12.78 -0.20
C VAL A 196 19.03 -14.29 -0.06
N THR A 197 18.62 -14.95 -1.14
CA THR A 197 18.65 -16.43 -1.27
C THR A 197 19.77 -16.90 -2.19
N ALA A 198 20.34 -16.00 -3.01
CA ALA A 198 21.54 -16.23 -3.81
C ALA A 198 22.77 -16.55 -2.93
N ALA A 199 23.17 -17.83 -2.87
CA ALA A 199 24.26 -18.31 -2.03
C ALA A 199 25.65 -17.73 -2.36
N ASN A 200 25.83 -17.18 -3.56
CA ASN A 200 27.08 -16.59 -4.04
C ASN A 200 27.17 -15.07 -3.82
N PHE A 201 26.20 -14.44 -3.15
CA PHE A 201 26.09 -12.99 -3.01
C PHE A 201 25.97 -12.55 -1.55
N THR A 202 26.51 -11.38 -1.21
CA THR A 202 26.33 -10.75 0.11
C THR A 202 25.93 -9.29 -0.05
N ILE A 203 24.81 -8.91 0.54
CA ILE A 203 24.29 -7.54 0.55
C ILE A 203 24.98 -6.70 1.65
N SER A 204 25.28 -5.43 1.35
CA SER A 204 25.88 -4.48 2.30
C SER A 204 25.08 -3.19 2.48
N ALA A 205 24.30 -2.77 1.48
CA ALA A 205 23.35 -1.66 1.60
C ALA A 205 22.19 -1.78 0.61
N VAL A 206 21.04 -1.21 0.98
CA VAL A 206 19.93 -0.92 0.04
C VAL A 206 19.81 0.59 -0.10
N TYR A 207 19.63 1.07 -1.32
CA TYR A 207 19.20 2.44 -1.59
C TYR A 207 17.85 2.41 -2.30
N VAL A 208 16.99 3.38 -2.02
CA VAL A 208 15.75 3.62 -2.80
C VAL A 208 15.95 4.90 -3.60
N LYS A 209 15.71 4.85 -4.91
CA LYS A 209 15.78 6.01 -5.80
C LYS A 209 14.40 6.28 -6.43
N ASN A 210 14.14 7.55 -6.76
CA ASN A 210 12.85 8.04 -7.27
C ASN A 210 11.66 7.68 -6.35
N GLN A 211 11.86 7.74 -5.04
CA GLN A 211 10.78 7.50 -4.08
C GLN A 211 9.89 8.73 -3.94
N TYR A 212 8.60 8.52 -3.69
CA TYR A 212 7.69 9.62 -3.39
C TYR A 212 8.02 10.15 -1.98
N ASN A 213 8.15 11.48 -1.85
CA ASN A 213 8.48 12.15 -0.59
C ASN A 213 7.26 12.75 0.12
N HIS A 214 6.08 12.64 -0.49
CA HIS A 214 4.78 12.95 0.11
C HIS A 214 3.78 11.86 -0.24
N GLY A 215 2.80 11.62 0.63
CA GLY A 215 1.70 10.69 0.38
C GLY A 215 0.46 11.07 1.17
N ARG A 216 -0.73 10.82 0.60
CA ARG A 216 -2.00 11.07 1.30
C ARG A 216 -2.13 10.14 2.51
N ILE A 217 -2.55 10.67 3.64
CA ILE A 217 -2.86 9.86 4.84
C ILE A 217 -4.12 9.03 4.61
N VAL A 218 -5.14 9.62 3.96
CA VAL A 218 -6.42 8.99 3.65
C VAL A 218 -6.47 8.53 2.18
N PRO A 219 -6.86 7.28 1.88
CA PRO A 219 -7.02 6.82 0.51
C PRO A 219 -8.14 7.57 -0.22
N GLU A 220 -8.11 7.58 -1.55
CA GLU A 220 -9.23 8.05 -2.35
C GLU A 220 -10.42 7.07 -2.24
N THR A 221 -11.63 7.58 -2.01
CA THR A 221 -12.85 6.75 -1.87
C THR A 221 -13.04 5.81 -3.06
N ALA A 222 -12.76 6.27 -4.28
CA ALA A 222 -12.87 5.49 -5.51
C ALA A 222 -11.81 4.36 -5.63
N LYS A 223 -10.72 4.44 -4.87
CA LYS A 223 -9.60 3.49 -4.87
C LYS A 223 -9.59 2.58 -3.64
N TRP A 224 -10.56 2.75 -2.73
CA TRP A 224 -10.72 1.97 -1.51
C TRP A 224 -11.75 0.85 -1.69
N ASN A 225 -11.31 -0.40 -1.57
CA ASN A 225 -12.20 -1.55 -1.46
C ASN A 225 -12.52 -1.79 0.02
N ALA A 226 -13.72 -1.39 0.43
CA ALA A 226 -14.19 -1.53 1.82
C ALA A 226 -14.41 -2.98 2.26
N THR A 227 -14.71 -3.89 1.34
CA THR A 227 -14.90 -5.33 1.63
C THR A 227 -13.58 -6.00 1.97
N ASP A 228 -12.57 -5.81 1.09
CA ASP A 228 -11.22 -6.38 1.26
C ASP A 228 -10.33 -5.54 2.19
N LYS A 229 -10.84 -4.39 2.66
CA LYS A 229 -10.16 -3.39 3.48
C LYS A 229 -8.76 -3.04 2.95
N LYS A 230 -8.67 -2.76 1.65
CA LYS A 230 -7.41 -2.42 0.94
C LYS A 230 -7.63 -1.36 -0.15
N VAL A 231 -6.56 -0.68 -0.52
CA VAL A 231 -6.52 0.10 -1.77
C VAL A 231 -6.34 -0.80 -2.98
N THR A 232 -6.91 -0.41 -4.12
CA THR A 232 -6.67 -1.06 -5.43
C THR A 232 -5.72 -0.24 -6.32
N GLU A 233 -5.57 1.06 -6.06
CA GLU A 233 -4.71 1.98 -6.81
C GLU A 233 -4.09 3.07 -5.89
N PRO A 234 -2.95 3.68 -6.28
CA PRO A 234 -2.28 4.74 -5.53
C PRO A 234 -3.16 5.97 -5.32
N SER A 235 -3.20 6.49 -4.10
CA SER A 235 -3.87 7.73 -3.74
C SER A 235 -2.83 8.86 -3.59
N LEU A 236 -2.50 9.51 -4.71
CA LEU A 236 -1.44 10.52 -4.76
C LEU A 236 -1.89 11.88 -4.17
N PRO A 237 -0.97 12.67 -3.57
CA PRO A 237 -1.22 14.08 -3.20
C PRO A 237 -1.67 14.96 -4.37
N LEU A 238 -2.49 15.98 -4.11
CA LEU A 238 -2.90 16.93 -5.15
C LEU A 238 -1.78 17.96 -5.41
N SER A 239 -1.76 18.51 -6.62
CA SER A 239 -0.81 19.57 -7.00
C SER A 239 -1.15 20.88 -6.27
N GLY A 240 -0.53 21.06 -5.10
CA GLY A 240 -0.78 22.18 -4.18
C GLY A 240 -0.50 21.81 -2.72
N ASP A 241 -0.66 20.53 -2.36
CA ASP A 241 -0.49 20.03 -0.98
C ASP A 241 0.99 19.88 -0.56
N TYR A 242 1.91 20.06 -1.50
CA TYR A 242 3.35 19.89 -1.31
C TYR A 242 4.14 20.94 -2.10
N THR A 243 5.33 21.28 -1.62
CA THR A 243 6.24 22.20 -2.30
C THR A 243 7.37 21.44 -3.01
N GLY A 244 7.66 21.80 -4.25
CA GLY A 244 8.75 21.20 -5.03
C GLY A 244 8.33 19.89 -5.71
N SER A 245 9.27 18.95 -5.84
CA SER A 245 9.02 17.66 -6.48
C SER A 245 8.39 16.66 -5.50
N LEU A 246 7.31 16.00 -5.94
CA LEU A 246 6.70 14.84 -5.26
C LEU A 246 7.63 13.62 -5.22
N VAL A 247 8.60 13.55 -6.14
CA VAL A 247 9.57 12.46 -6.26
C VAL A 247 10.95 12.96 -5.83
N ASN A 248 11.56 12.26 -4.87
CA ASN A 248 12.96 12.43 -4.53
C ASN A 248 13.82 11.54 -5.45
N SER A 249 14.51 12.18 -6.40
CA SER A 249 15.40 11.52 -7.37
C SER A 249 16.76 11.11 -6.78
N ASN A 250 17.13 11.63 -5.60
CA ASN A 250 18.36 11.24 -4.93
C ASN A 250 18.19 9.85 -4.26
N PRO A 251 19.20 8.97 -4.36
CA PRO A 251 19.17 7.69 -3.67
C PRO A 251 19.27 7.90 -2.15
N LEU A 252 18.28 7.43 -1.40
CA LEU A 252 18.36 7.39 0.06
C LEU A 252 18.78 6.00 0.52
N GLN A 253 19.79 5.92 1.38
CA GLN A 253 20.27 4.67 1.93
C GLN A 253 19.36 4.21 3.08
N TYR A 254 19.01 2.93 3.06
CA TYR A 254 18.25 2.25 4.10
C TYR A 254 19.10 1.13 4.72
N ALA A 255 18.74 0.70 5.93
CA ALA A 255 19.32 -0.50 6.53
C ALA A 255 18.91 -1.76 5.75
N THR A 256 19.79 -2.76 5.75
CA THR A 256 19.56 -4.07 5.11
C THR A 256 18.73 -5.04 5.96
N ALA A 257 18.40 -4.66 7.20
CA ALA A 257 17.48 -5.42 8.03
C ALA A 257 16.06 -5.38 7.42
N PRO A 258 15.20 -6.38 7.70
CA PRO A 258 13.76 -6.27 7.45
C PRO A 258 13.16 -5.02 8.12
N ARG A 259 11.91 -4.66 7.80
CA ARG A 259 11.15 -3.55 8.40
C ARG A 259 11.92 -2.23 8.53
N SER A 260 12.79 -1.99 7.55
CA SER A 260 13.65 -0.81 7.51
C SER A 260 13.22 0.18 6.43
N ILE A 261 12.51 -0.28 5.40
CA ILE A 261 12.12 0.54 4.25
C ILE A 261 10.60 0.75 4.27
N TYR A 262 10.18 1.99 4.49
CA TYR A 262 8.80 2.43 4.40
C TYR A 262 8.65 3.51 3.35
N LEU A 263 7.75 3.31 2.39
CA LEU A 263 7.58 4.17 1.22
C LEU A 263 6.13 4.62 1.08
N PHE A 264 5.90 5.83 0.58
CA PHE A 264 4.59 6.24 0.11
C PHE A 264 4.20 5.51 -1.18
N GLU A 265 2.94 5.61 -1.55
CA GLU A 265 2.41 5.00 -2.77
C GLU A 265 3.04 5.58 -4.03
N THR A 266 3.16 4.75 -5.07
CA THR A 266 3.82 5.11 -6.32
C THR A 266 2.96 4.74 -7.52
N GLU A 267 2.92 5.62 -8.52
CA GLU A 267 2.20 5.42 -9.76
C GLU A 267 3.14 4.96 -10.87
N LEU A 268 2.59 4.27 -11.88
CA LEU A 268 3.34 3.83 -13.04
C LEU A 268 3.33 4.93 -14.13
N PRO A 269 4.43 5.10 -14.89
CA PRO A 269 4.51 6.13 -15.92
C PRO A 269 3.57 5.78 -17.08
N SER A 270 2.75 6.73 -17.51
CA SER A 270 1.73 6.52 -18.56
C SER A 270 2.29 6.31 -19.97
N ASP A 271 3.57 6.58 -20.18
CA ASP A 271 4.32 6.31 -21.42
C ASP A 271 5.05 4.96 -21.40
N ASN A 272 4.87 4.15 -20.35
CA ASN A 272 5.58 2.89 -20.10
C ASN A 272 7.12 3.05 -20.01
N ASN A 273 7.64 4.25 -19.73
CA ASN A 273 9.07 4.49 -19.56
C ASN A 273 9.53 4.31 -18.11
N TYR A 274 9.75 3.06 -17.72
CA TYR A 274 10.07 2.71 -16.33
C TYR A 274 11.45 3.17 -15.84
N THR A 275 12.27 3.83 -16.68
CA THR A 275 13.60 4.33 -16.30
C THR A 275 13.57 5.16 -15.01
N ASN A 276 12.52 5.98 -14.83
CA ASN A 276 12.38 6.89 -13.69
C ASN A 276 11.35 6.43 -12.64
N THR A 277 10.88 5.17 -12.67
CA THR A 277 10.08 4.60 -11.58
C THR A 277 10.86 4.55 -10.26
N THR A 278 10.13 4.42 -9.15
CA THR A 278 10.72 4.06 -7.85
C THR A 278 11.37 2.68 -7.94
N HIS A 279 12.64 2.57 -7.57
CA HIS A 279 13.38 1.30 -7.63
C HIS A 279 14.41 1.18 -6.52
N LEU A 280 14.81 -0.05 -6.23
CA LEU A 280 15.92 -0.33 -5.33
C LEU A 280 17.25 -0.36 -6.08
N ILE A 281 18.30 0.07 -5.41
CA ILE A 281 19.69 -0.18 -5.81
C ILE A 281 20.34 -0.97 -4.68
N ILE A 282 20.68 -2.22 -4.98
CA ILE A 282 21.32 -3.14 -4.06
C ILE A 282 22.83 -2.98 -4.19
N LYS A 283 23.51 -2.70 -3.08
CA LYS A 283 24.97 -2.76 -2.99
C LYS A 283 25.36 -4.08 -2.33
N GLY A 284 26.29 -4.80 -2.96
CA GLY A 284 26.81 -6.04 -2.42
C GLY A 284 27.96 -6.62 -3.23
N ALA A 285 28.52 -7.72 -2.75
CA ALA A 285 29.64 -8.40 -3.38
C ALA A 285 29.24 -9.80 -3.86
N LEU A 286 29.64 -10.13 -5.09
CA LEU A 286 29.66 -11.50 -5.60
C LEU A 286 30.89 -12.23 -5.02
N GLN A 287 30.79 -13.53 -4.76
CA GLN A 287 31.87 -14.32 -4.16
C GLN A 287 33.20 -14.15 -4.92
N GLY A 288 34.25 -13.72 -4.19
CA GLY A 288 35.58 -13.46 -4.75
C GLY A 288 35.73 -12.15 -5.54
N LYS A 289 34.71 -11.29 -5.55
CA LYS A 289 34.67 -9.99 -6.26
C LYS A 289 34.53 -8.81 -5.29
N GLY A 290 34.67 -7.59 -5.82
CA GLY A 290 34.43 -6.36 -5.09
C GLY A 290 32.94 -6.03 -4.93
N GLU A 291 32.64 -5.04 -4.09
CA GLU A 291 31.29 -4.49 -3.98
C GLU A 291 30.89 -3.72 -5.25
N THR A 292 29.69 -3.98 -5.75
CA THR A 292 29.09 -3.29 -6.91
C THR A 292 27.60 -3.03 -6.69
N TYR A 293 26.99 -2.25 -7.58
CA TYR A 293 25.60 -1.81 -7.49
C TYR A 293 24.71 -2.48 -8.54
N TYR A 294 23.52 -2.92 -8.12
CA TYR A 294 22.55 -3.62 -8.95
C TYR A 294 21.19 -2.91 -8.85
N ARG A 295 20.52 -2.65 -9.98
CA ARG A 295 19.15 -2.13 -9.98
C ARG A 295 18.16 -3.29 -9.85
N ALA A 296 17.15 -3.11 -9.00
CA ALA A 296 16.05 -4.02 -8.83
C ALA A 296 14.73 -3.23 -8.78
N ASP A 297 13.89 -3.48 -9.79
CA ASP A 297 12.64 -2.77 -10.06
C ASP A 297 11.45 -3.55 -9.53
N PHE A 298 10.46 -2.87 -8.93
CA PHE A 298 9.24 -3.51 -8.45
C PHE A 298 8.46 -4.09 -9.64
N LYS A 299 8.59 -5.39 -9.88
CA LYS A 299 7.97 -6.08 -11.02
C LYS A 299 7.59 -7.51 -10.69
N ASP A 300 6.56 -8.02 -11.35
CA ASP A 300 6.25 -9.45 -11.31
C ASP A 300 7.39 -10.28 -11.91
N PHE A 301 7.54 -11.50 -11.39
CA PHE A 301 8.45 -12.47 -11.98
C PHE A 301 7.87 -13.00 -13.29
N PHE A 302 8.49 -12.63 -14.42
CA PHE A 302 8.32 -13.39 -15.66
C PHE A 302 9.14 -14.67 -15.61
N THR A 303 8.46 -15.81 -15.51
CA THR A 303 8.96 -17.05 -16.10
C THR A 303 8.90 -16.92 -17.63
N GLY A 304 10.00 -16.45 -18.23
CA GLY A 304 10.28 -16.65 -19.66
C GLY A 304 11.24 -15.64 -20.29
N GLY A 305 12.34 -16.05 -20.95
CA GLY A 305 12.78 -17.37 -21.50
C GLY A 305 14.23 -17.24 -22.05
N SER A 306 14.63 -17.71 -23.27
CA SER A 306 15.93 -17.34 -23.96
C SER A 306 16.01 -16.95 -25.47
N GLU A 307 16.28 -15.68 -25.83
CA GLU A 307 16.97 -15.29 -27.08
C GLU A 307 18.46 -15.16 -26.82
N ASN A 308 19.19 -16.14 -27.36
CA ASN A 308 20.63 -16.11 -27.41
C ASN A 308 21.10 -15.09 -28.46
N ASN A 309 21.41 -13.86 -28.05
CA ASN A 309 22.30 -13.02 -28.85
C ASN A 309 23.71 -13.61 -28.77
N GLY A 310 24.23 -14.09 -29.90
CA GLY A 310 25.43 -14.94 -29.97
C GLY A 310 26.75 -14.23 -29.67
N ASN A 311 27.03 -13.94 -28.39
CA ASN A 311 28.32 -13.43 -27.93
C ASN A 311 28.82 -14.08 -26.61
N GLY A 312 28.75 -15.42 -26.53
CA GLY A 312 29.80 -16.23 -25.89
C GLY A 312 30.08 -16.01 -24.40
N TRP A 313 29.04 -16.02 -23.56
CA TRP A 313 29.19 -16.19 -22.10
C TRP A 313 28.27 -17.32 -21.61
N GLU A 314 28.81 -18.54 -21.56
CA GLU A 314 28.14 -19.74 -21.07
C GLU A 314 28.26 -19.84 -19.53
N ASP A 315 27.37 -19.18 -18.78
CA ASP A 315 26.85 -19.65 -17.46
C ASP A 315 25.79 -18.67 -16.85
N GLY A 316 24.83 -18.23 -17.67
CA GLY A 316 23.67 -17.43 -17.22
C GLY A 316 22.34 -18.15 -17.52
N PRO A 317 21.30 -18.02 -16.68
CA PRO A 317 19.98 -18.56 -17.00
C PRO A 317 19.36 -17.82 -18.21
N PRO A 318 18.48 -18.45 -19.02
CA PRO A 318 18.16 -17.95 -20.36
C PRO A 318 17.75 -16.43 -20.49
N ALA A 319 17.72 -15.81 -21.70
CA ALA A 319 17.19 -14.43 -21.92
C ALA A 319 16.16 -14.11 -23.10
N THR A 320 14.86 -14.52 -23.09
CA THR A 320 13.68 -14.03 -23.92
C THR A 320 13.98 -13.22 -25.15
N GLY A 321 13.86 -11.91 -25.09
CA GLY A 321 13.48 -11.16 -26.29
C GLY A 321 12.00 -11.36 -26.65
N SER A 322 11.37 -10.33 -27.20
CA SER A 322 11.31 -10.04 -28.65
C SER A 322 10.33 -10.95 -29.44
N GLY A 323 9.76 -11.96 -28.79
CA GLY A 323 8.42 -12.45 -29.13
C GLY A 323 7.34 -11.47 -28.67
N SER A 324 6.51 -10.96 -29.60
CA SER A 324 5.29 -10.21 -29.30
C SER A 324 4.15 -11.14 -28.82
N GLY A 325 4.44 -11.98 -27.82
CA GLY A 325 3.48 -12.88 -27.17
C GLY A 325 2.72 -12.13 -26.08
N GLY A 326 1.46 -11.81 -26.34
CA GLY A 326 0.66 -10.99 -25.44
C GLY A 326 0.28 -11.74 -24.15
N PHE A 327 0.37 -11.04 -23.01
CA PHE A 327 -0.44 -11.40 -21.85
C PHE A 327 -1.92 -11.49 -22.29
N VAL A 328 -2.53 -12.68 -22.18
CA VAL A 328 -4.00 -12.81 -22.12
C VAL A 328 -4.45 -12.30 -20.74
N GLY A 329 -4.41 -10.97 -20.60
CA GLY A 329 -4.43 -10.26 -19.33
C GLY A 329 -3.62 -8.97 -19.38
N SER A 330 -3.86 -8.12 -20.39
CA SER A 330 -3.40 -6.73 -20.55
C SER A 330 -2.84 -6.08 -19.27
N GLY A 331 -1.53 -6.24 -19.03
CA GLY A 331 -0.89 -5.84 -17.78
C GLY A 331 0.57 -5.50 -17.95
N ASP A 332 0.94 -4.33 -17.43
CA ASP A 332 2.32 -3.93 -17.18
C ASP A 332 2.92 -4.83 -16.08
N PRO A 333 4.11 -5.44 -16.29
CA PRO A 333 4.78 -6.23 -15.26
C PRO A 333 5.29 -5.39 -14.08
N TYR A 334 5.49 -4.08 -14.24
CA TYR A 334 5.89 -3.21 -13.14
C TYR A 334 4.74 -3.03 -12.14
N ARG A 335 5.09 -2.83 -10.87
CA ARG A 335 4.16 -2.74 -9.76
C ARG A 335 4.17 -1.34 -9.15
N ARG A 336 2.96 -0.82 -8.97
CA ARG A 336 2.65 0.29 -8.06
C ARG A 336 2.94 -0.12 -6.63
N LEU A 337 3.50 0.79 -5.83
CA LEU A 337 3.51 0.65 -4.38
C LEU A 337 2.17 1.14 -3.83
N LEU A 338 1.54 0.32 -3.00
CA LEU A 338 0.23 0.54 -2.41
C LEU A 338 0.34 0.58 -0.88
N ARG A 339 -0.40 1.48 -0.23
CA ARG A 339 -0.37 1.65 1.22
C ARG A 339 -0.83 0.39 1.94
N ASN A 340 -0.33 0.16 3.15
CA ASN A 340 -0.66 -1.01 3.96
C ASN A 340 -0.37 -2.36 3.26
N HIS A 341 0.51 -2.37 2.27
CA HIS A 341 1.02 -3.59 1.66
C HIS A 341 2.49 -3.81 2.03
N HIS A 342 2.89 -5.06 2.02
CA HIS A 342 4.25 -5.53 2.20
C HIS A 342 4.78 -6.11 0.90
N TYR A 343 5.92 -5.59 0.47
CA TYR A 343 6.66 -6.07 -0.70
C TYR A 343 7.92 -6.77 -0.24
N GLN A 344 7.91 -8.11 -0.27
CA GLN A 344 9.13 -8.89 -0.07
C GLN A 344 9.88 -9.01 -1.40
N MET A 345 11.04 -8.37 -1.52
CA MET A 345 12.04 -8.68 -2.53
C MET A 345 12.88 -9.88 -2.08
N ASN A 346 13.05 -10.87 -2.94
CA ASN A 346 14.03 -11.94 -2.77
C ASN A 346 15.09 -11.86 -3.87
N ILE A 347 16.37 -11.74 -3.52
CA ILE A 347 17.49 -11.79 -4.48
C ILE A 347 17.86 -13.26 -4.70
N ILE A 348 17.43 -13.81 -5.84
CA ILE A 348 17.45 -15.25 -6.17
C ILE A 348 18.78 -15.69 -6.77
N SER A 349 19.34 -14.88 -7.68
CA SER A 349 20.63 -15.15 -8.31
C SER A 349 21.36 -13.87 -8.69
N VAL A 350 22.69 -13.94 -8.69
CA VAL A 350 23.55 -12.86 -9.18
C VAL A 350 24.55 -13.48 -10.18
N ALA A 351 24.43 -13.08 -11.45
CA ALA A 351 25.13 -13.68 -12.58
C ALA A 351 26.46 -13.00 -12.93
N GLY A 352 26.78 -11.87 -12.29
CA GLY A 352 28.03 -11.15 -12.55
C GLY A 352 28.21 -9.92 -11.66
N GLU A 353 29.34 -9.24 -11.82
CA GLU A 353 29.61 -7.96 -11.15
C GLU A 353 28.64 -6.88 -11.64
N GLY A 354 28.11 -6.08 -10.72
CA GLY A 354 27.18 -4.99 -11.02
C GLY A 354 27.85 -3.78 -11.68
N TYR A 355 27.31 -2.60 -11.43
CA TYR A 355 27.87 -1.33 -11.88
C TYR A 355 28.76 -0.70 -10.81
N SER A 356 29.67 0.19 -11.22
CA SER A 356 30.60 0.90 -10.34
C SER A 356 29.97 2.06 -9.55
N SER A 357 28.75 2.48 -9.90
CA SER A 357 28.03 3.54 -9.19
C SER A 357 26.52 3.32 -9.18
N ILE A 358 25.85 3.98 -8.23
CA ILE A 358 24.38 4.00 -8.10
C ILE A 358 23.72 4.54 -9.37
N ASP A 359 24.25 5.62 -9.96
CA ASP A 359 23.65 6.22 -11.16
C ASP A 359 23.82 5.35 -12.41
N LEU A 360 24.94 4.63 -12.54
CA LEU A 360 25.12 3.66 -13.62
C LEU A 360 24.17 2.46 -13.45
N ALA A 361 24.00 1.93 -12.23
CA ALA A 361 22.99 0.90 -11.97
C ALA A 361 21.58 1.40 -12.27
N SER A 362 21.25 2.59 -11.79
CA SER A 362 19.95 3.25 -11.99
C SER A 362 19.62 3.45 -13.47
N ALA A 363 20.58 3.87 -14.30
CA ALA A 363 20.38 4.06 -15.73
C ALA A 363 20.16 2.75 -16.53
N ASN A 364 20.25 1.57 -15.90
CA ASN A 364 20.20 0.27 -16.57
C ASN A 364 19.13 -0.68 -15.97
N PRO A 365 17.81 -0.41 -16.15
CA PRO A 365 16.71 -1.26 -15.66
C PRO A 365 16.75 -2.73 -16.16
N ASN A 366 17.25 -2.95 -17.38
CA ASN A 366 17.26 -4.27 -18.01
C ASN A 366 18.50 -5.11 -17.67
N SER A 367 19.18 -4.82 -16.56
CA SER A 367 20.38 -5.57 -16.15
C SER A 367 20.01 -6.95 -15.61
N GLN A 368 20.19 -7.99 -16.42
CA GLN A 368 19.98 -9.41 -16.03
C GLN A 368 21.01 -9.93 -15.00
N ARG A 369 21.80 -9.05 -14.40
CA ARG A 369 22.88 -9.40 -13.47
C ARG A 369 22.38 -9.78 -12.07
N MET A 370 21.16 -9.40 -11.72
CA MET A 370 20.49 -9.75 -10.47
C MET A 370 19.04 -10.13 -10.75
N LEU A 371 18.65 -11.34 -10.38
CA LEU A 371 17.27 -11.81 -10.44
C LEU A 371 16.58 -11.55 -9.10
N SER A 372 15.41 -10.92 -9.14
CA SER A 372 14.56 -10.75 -7.95
C SER A 372 13.10 -11.06 -8.22
N GLU A 373 12.45 -11.68 -7.24
CA GLU A 373 11.00 -11.83 -7.17
C GLU A 373 10.43 -10.85 -6.15
N TYR A 374 9.24 -10.33 -6.43
CA TYR A 374 8.44 -9.55 -5.49
C TYR A 374 7.19 -10.31 -5.11
N ILE A 375 6.97 -10.45 -3.81
CA ILE A 375 5.71 -10.95 -3.27
C ILE A 375 5.01 -9.78 -2.56
N ASN A 376 3.87 -9.37 -3.10
CA ASN A 376 3.02 -8.32 -2.53
C ASN A 376 1.95 -8.97 -1.65
N TRP A 377 1.92 -8.62 -0.36
CA TRP A 377 0.86 -8.98 0.59
C TRP A 377 0.14 -7.72 1.02
N ASN A 378 -1.18 -7.75 1.10
CA ASN A 378 -1.86 -6.80 1.99
C ASN A 378 -1.44 -7.17 3.43
N ASP A 379 -1.01 -6.23 4.28
CA ASP A 379 -0.73 -6.52 5.70
C ASP A 379 -2.03 -6.94 6.45
N ARG A 380 -3.22 -6.85 5.82
CA ARG A 380 -4.47 -7.50 6.27
C ARG A 380 -4.73 -8.90 5.68
N GLY A 381 -4.08 -9.26 4.57
CA GLY A 381 -4.34 -10.48 3.79
C GLY A 381 -5.79 -10.64 3.30
N ASN A 382 -6.15 -11.83 2.84
CA ASN A 382 -7.53 -12.28 3.02
C ASN A 382 -7.64 -12.75 4.48
N GLN A 383 -8.36 -12.00 5.32
CA GLN A 383 -8.69 -12.50 6.65
C GLN A 383 -9.69 -13.65 6.54
N VAL A 384 -9.38 -14.75 7.23
CA VAL A 384 -10.24 -15.94 7.33
C VAL A 384 -10.70 -16.09 8.76
N ASP A 385 -12.00 -15.93 8.99
CA ASP A 385 -12.61 -16.18 10.30
C ASP A 385 -12.83 -17.69 10.51
N VAL A 386 -12.17 -18.27 11.50
CA VAL A 386 -12.39 -19.65 11.95
C VAL A 386 -12.94 -19.61 13.38
N GLY A 387 -14.28 -19.56 13.48
CA GLY A 387 -14.96 -19.30 14.74
C GLY A 387 -14.97 -17.79 15.02
N ASN A 388 -14.46 -17.37 16.18
CA ASN A 388 -14.37 -15.96 16.59
C ASN A 388 -12.94 -15.39 16.41
N VAL A 389 -12.10 -16.01 15.56
CA VAL A 389 -10.68 -15.66 15.39
C VAL A 389 -10.35 -15.55 13.90
N SER A 390 -9.70 -14.45 13.51
CA SER A 390 -9.31 -14.13 12.14
C SER A 390 -7.84 -14.49 11.86
N TYR A 391 -7.58 -15.20 10.77
CA TYR A 391 -6.23 -15.62 10.36
C TYR A 391 -5.84 -15.00 9.01
N SER A 392 -4.55 -14.76 8.79
CA SER A 392 -4.03 -14.36 7.48
C SER A 392 -3.91 -15.57 6.57
N PHE A 393 -4.39 -15.47 5.33
CA PHE A 393 -4.19 -16.48 4.30
C PHE A 393 -3.97 -15.80 2.94
N ASP A 394 -2.76 -15.90 2.40
CA ASP A 394 -2.41 -15.27 1.14
C ASP A 394 -1.50 -16.11 0.25
N VAL A 395 -1.42 -15.72 -1.03
CA VAL A 395 -0.78 -16.48 -2.12
C VAL A 395 0.01 -15.54 -3.02
N SER A 396 1.15 -15.97 -3.57
CA SER A 396 1.98 -15.08 -4.42
C SER A 396 1.30 -14.58 -5.68
N ARG A 397 0.32 -15.33 -6.21
CA ARG A 397 -0.48 -14.97 -7.39
C ARG A 397 -1.81 -15.72 -7.39
N THR A 398 -2.81 -15.20 -8.11
CA THR A 398 -4.13 -15.85 -8.29
C THR A 398 -4.43 -16.26 -9.73
N LYS A 399 -3.47 -16.06 -10.65
CA LYS A 399 -3.51 -16.53 -12.03
C LYS A 399 -2.15 -17.11 -12.43
N ILE A 400 -2.18 -18.22 -13.16
CA ILE A 400 -1.05 -18.86 -13.85
C ILE A 400 -1.38 -18.92 -15.34
N SER A 401 -0.37 -18.77 -16.20
CA SER A 401 -0.48 -19.03 -17.64
C SER A 401 0.52 -20.09 -18.06
N PHE A 402 0.07 -21.12 -18.76
CA PHE A 402 0.93 -22.12 -19.42
C PHE A 402 0.88 -21.95 -20.94
N ASN A 403 1.97 -22.33 -21.61
CA ASN A 403 2.05 -22.44 -23.06
C ASN A 403 3.12 -23.48 -23.46
N SER A 404 3.48 -23.55 -24.74
CA SER A 404 4.50 -24.47 -25.27
C SER A 404 5.90 -24.31 -24.65
N GLN A 405 6.19 -23.17 -24.02
CA GLN A 405 7.48 -22.86 -23.38
C GLN A 405 7.40 -22.90 -21.84
N PHE A 406 6.23 -22.60 -21.24
CA PHE A 406 5.99 -22.60 -19.80
C PHE A 406 5.02 -23.71 -19.42
N THR A 407 5.59 -24.76 -18.86
CA THR A 407 4.88 -25.99 -18.44
C THR A 407 4.95 -26.22 -16.91
N GLN A 408 5.56 -25.30 -16.16
CA GLN A 408 5.65 -25.34 -14.69
C GLN A 408 5.63 -23.92 -14.12
N ASP A 409 4.98 -23.74 -12.98
CA ASP A 409 5.00 -22.50 -12.18
C ASP A 409 4.91 -22.83 -10.67
N PHE A 410 5.21 -21.86 -9.81
CA PHE A 410 5.16 -22.04 -8.34
C PHE A 410 4.35 -20.93 -7.65
N ILE A 411 3.41 -21.33 -6.79
CA ILE A 411 2.64 -20.41 -5.94
C ILE A 411 3.09 -20.56 -4.50
N VAL A 412 3.70 -19.51 -3.94
CA VAL A 412 3.99 -19.43 -2.50
C VAL A 412 2.67 -19.27 -1.75
N VAL A 413 2.46 -20.04 -0.68
CA VAL A 413 1.30 -19.96 0.20
C VAL A 413 1.77 -19.51 1.59
N LYS A 414 1.16 -18.47 2.16
CA LYS A 414 1.50 -17.98 3.50
C LYS A 414 0.26 -17.87 4.37
N THR A 415 0.36 -18.37 5.59
CA THR A 415 -0.69 -18.27 6.60
C THR A 415 -0.12 -18.30 8.01
N ASN A 416 -0.76 -17.59 8.93
CA ASN A 416 -0.54 -17.77 10.37
C ASN A 416 -1.52 -18.77 11.01
N TYR A 417 -2.40 -19.39 10.21
CA TYR A 417 -3.34 -20.38 10.69
C TYR A 417 -2.60 -21.66 11.13
N PRO A 418 -2.78 -22.14 12.37
CA PRO A 418 -2.02 -23.28 12.90
C PRO A 418 -2.50 -24.65 12.38
N GLY A 419 -3.62 -24.70 11.66
CA GLY A 419 -4.09 -25.92 11.01
C GLY A 419 -3.58 -26.06 9.57
N ALA A 420 -3.73 -27.25 9.01
CA ALA A 420 -3.28 -27.52 7.64
C ALA A 420 -4.09 -26.76 6.58
N TRP A 421 -3.39 -26.35 5.53
CA TRP A 421 -3.97 -26.02 4.24
C TRP A 421 -3.72 -27.16 3.25
N GLU A 422 -4.60 -27.34 2.27
CA GLU A 422 -4.53 -28.39 1.26
C GLU A 422 -4.78 -27.81 -0.13
N VAL A 423 -4.18 -28.41 -1.17
CA VAL A 423 -4.53 -28.12 -2.57
C VAL A 423 -5.60 -29.09 -3.08
N GLU A 424 -6.66 -28.55 -3.68
CA GLU A 424 -7.71 -29.29 -4.36
C GLU A 424 -7.69 -28.91 -5.85
N ASN A 425 -7.28 -29.86 -6.69
CA ASN A 425 -7.27 -29.69 -8.15
C ASN A 425 -8.05 -30.83 -8.81
N THR A 426 -9.06 -30.48 -9.60
CA THR A 426 -9.91 -31.41 -10.36
C THR A 426 -9.63 -31.40 -11.87
N ASN A 427 -8.59 -30.69 -12.32
CA ASN A 427 -8.25 -30.56 -13.74
C ASN A 427 -7.32 -31.71 -14.16
N ALA A 428 -7.54 -32.27 -15.36
CA ALA A 428 -6.71 -33.34 -15.91
C ALA A 428 -5.50 -32.83 -16.71
N TRP A 429 -5.48 -31.55 -17.10
CA TRP A 429 -4.49 -30.96 -18.00
C TRP A 429 -3.34 -30.24 -17.28
N PHE A 430 -3.46 -30.03 -15.97
CA PHE A 430 -2.35 -29.69 -15.08
C PHE A 430 -2.51 -30.38 -13.73
N SER A 431 -1.39 -30.63 -13.04
CA SER A 431 -1.32 -31.15 -11.68
C SER A 431 -0.85 -30.07 -10.71
N CYS A 432 -1.14 -30.25 -9.42
CA CYS A 432 -0.66 -29.41 -8.34
C CYS A 432 0.01 -30.29 -7.29
N ILE A 433 1.24 -29.96 -6.89
CA ILE A 433 2.02 -30.67 -5.89
C ILE A 433 2.27 -29.72 -4.73
N GLN A 434 1.67 -30.01 -3.58
CA GLN A 434 1.88 -29.25 -2.36
C GLN A 434 3.31 -29.45 -1.82
N LYS A 435 3.95 -28.34 -1.44
CA LYS A 435 5.23 -28.24 -0.75
C LYS A 435 5.02 -27.56 0.61
N GLU A 436 6.10 -27.38 1.37
CA GLU A 436 6.08 -26.75 2.70
C GLU A 436 5.68 -25.26 2.65
N ASP A 437 6.16 -24.53 1.65
CA ASP A 437 6.01 -23.08 1.47
C ASP A 437 5.08 -22.69 0.31
N GLY A 438 4.54 -23.66 -0.44
CA GLY A 438 3.77 -23.36 -1.64
C GLY A 438 3.31 -24.58 -2.45
N ILE A 439 2.91 -24.32 -3.69
CA ILE A 439 2.31 -25.30 -4.61
C ILE A 439 3.04 -25.20 -5.94
N GLU A 440 3.67 -26.29 -6.32
CA GLU A 440 4.23 -26.49 -7.66
C GLU A 440 3.09 -26.91 -8.60
N VAL A 441 2.85 -26.14 -9.65
CA VAL A 441 1.81 -26.41 -10.64
C VAL A 441 2.47 -26.81 -11.94
N ASN A 442 2.16 -27.99 -12.44
CA ASN A 442 2.79 -28.57 -13.64
C ASN A 442 1.73 -28.84 -14.70
N PHE A 443 1.94 -28.40 -15.93
CA PHE A 443 1.21 -28.87 -17.09
C PHE A 443 1.43 -30.37 -17.29
N THR A 444 0.36 -31.13 -17.51
CA THR A 444 0.38 -32.60 -17.63
C THR A 444 -0.19 -33.11 -18.95
N GLY A 445 -0.44 -32.20 -19.89
CA GLY A 445 -1.33 -32.46 -21.02
C GLY A 445 -0.90 -33.59 -21.95
N ASN A 446 -1.91 -34.32 -22.46
CA ASN A 446 -1.73 -35.22 -23.60
C ASN A 446 -2.95 -35.32 -24.53
N THR A 447 -4.15 -34.84 -24.13
CA THR A 447 -5.32 -34.68 -25.02
C THR A 447 -6.23 -33.53 -24.56
N SER A 448 -6.76 -32.76 -25.52
CA SER A 448 -7.79 -31.71 -25.35
C SER A 448 -7.56 -30.73 -24.19
N ILE A 449 -6.72 -29.72 -24.43
CA ILE A 449 -6.42 -28.66 -23.46
C ILE A 449 -7.58 -27.63 -23.45
N PRO A 450 -8.24 -27.37 -22.32
CA PRO A 450 -9.17 -26.25 -22.17
C PRO A 450 -8.42 -24.91 -22.18
N ALA A 451 -9.04 -23.84 -22.69
CA ALA A 451 -8.44 -22.50 -22.62
C ALA A 451 -8.26 -22.00 -21.17
N GLU A 452 -9.17 -22.40 -20.27
CA GLU A 452 -9.17 -22.01 -18.86
C GLU A 452 -9.46 -23.21 -17.95
N GLY A 453 -8.90 -23.16 -16.74
CA GLY A 453 -9.13 -24.08 -15.63
C GLY A 453 -8.86 -23.36 -14.30
N SER A 454 -9.15 -24.02 -13.19
CA SER A 454 -8.86 -23.44 -11.87
C SER A 454 -8.69 -24.50 -10.81
N PHE A 455 -7.84 -24.25 -9.82
CA PHE A 455 -7.71 -25.08 -8.63
C PHE A 455 -7.99 -24.26 -7.37
N ASN A 456 -8.29 -24.96 -6.29
CA ASN A 456 -8.60 -24.39 -5.00
C ASN A 456 -7.45 -24.65 -4.02
N ILE A 457 -7.20 -23.68 -3.14
CA ILE A 457 -6.37 -23.88 -1.95
C ILE A 457 -7.30 -23.71 -0.75
N LEU A 458 -7.39 -24.77 0.04
CA LEU A 458 -8.38 -24.96 1.09
C LEU A 458 -7.73 -24.80 2.46
N LEU A 459 -8.20 -23.84 3.25
CA LEU A 459 -7.87 -23.77 4.68
C LEU A 459 -8.83 -24.69 5.44
N LYS A 460 -8.32 -25.67 6.21
CA LYS A 460 -9.15 -26.67 6.90
C LYS A 460 -9.02 -26.63 8.42
N SER A 461 -10.17 -26.71 9.10
CA SER A 461 -10.24 -26.83 10.56
C SER A 461 -11.09 -28.04 10.93
N ASN A 462 -10.53 -28.97 11.70
CA ASN A 462 -11.20 -30.22 12.10
C ASN A 462 -11.81 -30.99 10.90
N GLY A 463 -11.09 -31.03 9.78
CA GLY A 463 -11.53 -31.66 8.53
C GLY A 463 -12.54 -30.85 7.70
N GLN A 464 -13.10 -29.76 8.22
CA GLN A 464 -14.00 -28.88 7.47
C GLN A 464 -13.23 -27.76 6.77
N VAL A 465 -13.56 -27.50 5.50
CA VAL A 465 -13.10 -26.30 4.79
C VAL A 465 -13.67 -25.07 5.48
N LYS A 466 -12.81 -24.10 5.78
CA LYS A 466 -13.16 -22.79 6.35
C LYS A 466 -12.95 -21.66 5.34
N PHE A 467 -12.00 -21.82 4.43
CA PHE A 467 -11.76 -20.88 3.35
C PHE A 467 -11.26 -21.58 2.09
N THR A 468 -11.57 -20.96 0.94
CA THR A 468 -11.17 -21.41 -0.38
C THR A 468 -10.61 -20.22 -1.15
N LYS A 469 -9.30 -20.21 -1.44
CA LYS A 469 -8.72 -19.30 -2.45
C LYS A 469 -8.72 -20.05 -3.79
N LYS A 470 -9.42 -19.51 -4.78
CA LYS A 470 -9.38 -20.04 -6.16
C LYS A 470 -8.21 -19.41 -6.92
N ILE A 471 -7.44 -20.25 -7.61
CA ILE A 471 -6.37 -19.86 -8.53
C ILE A 471 -6.83 -20.20 -9.95
N GLN A 472 -6.76 -19.24 -10.86
CA GLN A 472 -7.04 -19.44 -12.27
C GLN A 472 -5.79 -19.96 -12.99
N VAL A 473 -5.97 -20.85 -13.95
CA VAL A 473 -4.90 -21.39 -14.81
C VAL A 473 -5.37 -21.31 -16.25
N THR A 474 -4.65 -20.59 -17.10
CA THR A 474 -5.00 -20.43 -18.53
C THR A 474 -3.96 -21.08 -19.42
N TRP A 475 -4.39 -21.72 -20.52
CA TRP A 475 -3.48 -22.22 -21.55
C TRP A 475 -3.53 -21.30 -22.76
N ASN A 476 -2.39 -20.69 -23.08
CA ASN A 476 -2.25 -19.84 -24.26
C ASN A 476 -1.78 -20.70 -25.44
N ASN A 477 -2.59 -20.76 -26.49
CA ASN A 477 -2.22 -21.36 -27.77
C ASN A 477 -1.41 -20.35 -28.61
N ASP A 478 -0.18 -20.06 -28.16
CA ASP A 478 0.85 -19.34 -28.92
C ASP A 478 1.75 -20.32 -29.70
#